data_AF-A0A813EPE7-F1
#
_entry.id   AF-A0A813EPE7-F1
#
_cell.length_a   1.000
_cell.length_b   1.000
_cell.length_c   1.000
_cell.angle_alpha   90.00
_cell.angle_beta   90.00
_cell.angle_gamma   90.00
#
_symmetry.space_group_name_H-M   'P 1'
#
loop_
_entity.id
_entity.type
_entity.pdbx_description
1 polymer ?
#
loop_
_entity_poly.entity_id
_entity_poly.type
_entity_poly.pdbx_seq_one_letter_code
_entity_poly.pdbx_strand_id
1 'polypeptide(L)'
;MDTGPPSQTDFLVLKTLIDEASQLKSLHKTRAPNREPNEAGEWQCGGCRRFLPVQFFCANTRSPRIPVAFYCRDCDVQRARAYYRTLRGNVKRLSAAARYRSNRRNQVCTLTIHDIFCMLWNQKGRCSYSGVAMEILIPNSHWRMSLERKDNNCGYTPGNCVLIAAEFNTSDFSRYAGVVLEHVTGTAQWSACKVHSVSGMRSRNVDLGLLTEDIQQARSKSFRGGRSRTRVREPNALGEFQCCKCKAYKSLPDFSRHPTSSCGIQSYCRACQKHIRCNHRRTLRGLVQQMLSGARQSSLSRQQVYALEPDHILVKLWLQGGRCFYSGVLLEYQDYHTDWQMSLERLDNSIGYTWENCVLIVLEFQTADNSRNKAKTEVFGTAQWSRAKVAHVWGESSGEEVLRAVQPYDCQGEFSPKGFM
;
A
#
# COMPACT_ATOMS: atom_id res chain seq x y z
N MET A 1 -5.01 -0.80 -26.03
CA MET A 1 -6.34 -0.24 -26.35
C MET A 1 -6.21 1.25 -26.18
N ASP A 2 -6.38 2.00 -27.27
CA ASP A 2 -6.37 3.44 -27.20
C ASP A 2 -7.62 3.85 -26.41
N THR A 3 -7.45 4.35 -25.18
CA THR A 3 -8.59 4.96 -24.48
C THR A 3 -8.82 6.29 -25.16
N GLY A 4 -9.44 6.23 -26.34
CA GLY A 4 -9.67 7.38 -27.19
C GLY A 4 -10.29 8.54 -26.41
N PRO A 5 -10.20 9.77 -26.96
CA PRO A 5 -10.77 10.94 -26.31
C PRO A 5 -12.22 10.64 -25.89
N PRO A 6 -12.64 11.09 -24.68
CA PRO A 6 -14.00 10.86 -24.22
C PRO A 6 -14.98 11.34 -25.28
N SER A 7 -16.05 10.58 -25.51
CA SER A 7 -17.07 10.98 -26.46
C SER A 7 -17.72 12.29 -26.00
N GLN A 8 -18.30 13.05 -26.92
CA GLN A 8 -19.06 14.26 -26.58
C GLN A 8 -20.20 13.95 -25.60
N THR A 9 -20.79 12.75 -25.71
CA THR A 9 -21.81 12.22 -24.80
C THR A 9 -21.27 12.06 -23.39
N ASP A 10 -20.09 11.44 -23.20
CA ASP A 10 -19.48 11.26 -21.88
C ASP A 10 -19.22 12.61 -21.18
N PHE A 11 -18.79 13.60 -21.96
CA PHE A 11 -18.53 14.94 -21.46
C PHE A 11 -19.81 15.65 -21.00
N LEU A 12 -20.90 15.52 -21.76
CA LEU A 12 -22.20 16.09 -21.40
C LEU A 12 -22.77 15.42 -20.15
N VAL A 13 -22.69 14.08 -20.05
CA VAL A 13 -23.11 13.33 -18.86
C VAL A 13 -22.34 13.79 -17.63
N LEU A 14 -21.01 13.93 -17.74
CA LEU A 14 -20.19 14.42 -16.63
C LEU A 14 -20.58 15.84 -16.21
N LYS A 15 -20.83 16.74 -17.18
CA LYS A 15 -21.28 18.11 -16.92
C LYS A 15 -22.57 18.12 -16.11
N THR A 16 -23.59 17.41 -16.59
CA THR A 16 -24.90 17.31 -15.92
C THR A 16 -24.77 16.79 -14.50
N LEU A 17 -23.97 15.73 -14.30
CA LEU A 17 -23.71 15.19 -12.97
C LEU A 17 -23.06 16.23 -12.04
N ILE A 18 -22.08 16.99 -12.53
CA ILE A 18 -21.42 18.05 -11.74
C ILE A 18 -22.40 19.16 -11.39
N ASP A 19 -23.21 19.60 -12.34
CA ASP A 19 -24.19 20.67 -12.15
C ASP A 19 -25.24 20.26 -11.10
N GLU A 20 -25.84 19.07 -11.24
CA GLU A 20 -26.76 18.49 -10.25
C GLU A 20 -26.10 18.36 -8.87
N ALA A 21 -24.90 17.80 -8.83
CA ALA A 21 -24.15 17.59 -7.59
C ALA A 21 -23.77 18.92 -6.91
N SER A 22 -23.58 20.00 -7.66
CA SER A 22 -23.24 21.33 -7.16
C SER A 22 -24.47 22.07 -6.63
N GLN A 23 -25.60 21.95 -7.33
CA GLN A 23 -26.84 22.66 -7.02
C GLN A 23 -27.61 22.08 -5.83
N LEU A 24 -27.37 20.81 -5.46
CA LEU A 24 -27.96 20.18 -4.29
C LEU A 24 -27.58 20.92 -2.99
N LYS A 25 -28.32 21.99 -2.66
CA LYS A 25 -28.35 22.57 -1.32
C LYS A 25 -28.67 21.44 -0.36
N SER A 26 -28.10 21.45 0.85
CA SER A 26 -28.53 20.46 1.83
C SER A 26 -30.02 20.70 2.02
N LEU A 27 -30.87 19.81 1.50
CA LEU A 27 -32.31 19.87 1.72
C LEU A 27 -32.47 20.15 3.20
N HIS A 28 -33.03 21.33 3.49
CA HIS A 28 -33.04 21.87 4.83
C HIS A 28 -33.53 20.78 5.76
N LYS A 29 -32.78 20.54 6.83
CA LYS A 29 -33.19 19.59 7.86
C LYS A 29 -34.53 20.08 8.38
N THR A 30 -35.63 19.55 7.84
CA THR A 30 -36.91 19.59 8.52
C THR A 30 -36.60 19.09 9.92
N ARG A 31 -36.84 19.97 10.91
CA ARG A 31 -36.50 19.70 12.30
C ARG A 31 -37.06 18.32 12.61
N ALA A 32 -36.19 17.38 12.98
CA ALA A 32 -36.65 16.02 13.22
C ALA A 32 -37.77 16.11 14.28
N PRO A 33 -38.91 15.45 14.06
CA PRO A 33 -39.98 15.46 15.06
C PRO A 33 -39.41 15.02 16.40
N ASN A 34 -39.91 15.60 17.50
CA ASN A 34 -39.59 15.10 18.83
C ASN A 34 -39.96 13.62 18.85
N ARG A 35 -39.00 12.79 19.25
CA ARG A 35 -39.18 11.36 19.34
C ARG A 35 -38.94 10.97 20.78
N GLU A 36 -39.84 10.16 21.29
CA GLU A 36 -39.77 9.56 22.62
C GLU A 36 -39.69 8.05 22.45
N PRO A 37 -39.03 7.32 23.37
CA PRO A 37 -39.08 5.87 23.38
C PRO A 37 -40.52 5.39 23.65
N ASN A 38 -40.85 4.18 23.20
CA ASN A 38 -42.10 3.54 23.60
C ASN A 38 -42.03 3.07 25.08
N GLU A 39 -43.10 2.44 25.56
CA GLU A 39 -43.19 1.88 26.93
C GLU A 39 -42.07 0.86 27.24
N ALA A 40 -41.55 0.18 26.22
CA ALA A 40 -40.43 -0.77 26.33
C ALA A 40 -39.04 -0.09 26.31
N GLY A 41 -38.96 1.25 26.25
CA GLY A 41 -37.70 1.98 26.16
C GLY A 41 -37.05 1.95 24.77
N GLU A 42 -37.75 1.48 23.75
CA GLU A 42 -37.26 1.34 22.38
C GLU A 42 -37.53 2.59 21.55
N TRP A 43 -36.65 2.85 20.60
CA TRP A 43 -36.71 4.03 19.75
C TRP A 43 -37.13 3.67 18.32
N GLN A 44 -38.07 4.41 17.75
CA GLN A 44 -38.55 4.15 16.38
C GLN A 44 -37.58 4.64 15.29
N CYS A 45 -36.84 3.75 14.61
CA CYS A 45 -35.95 4.16 13.52
C CYS A 45 -36.68 4.94 12.41
N GLY A 46 -36.18 6.13 12.04
CA GLY A 46 -36.81 6.94 10.99
C GLY A 46 -36.66 6.41 9.56
N GLY A 47 -35.81 5.39 9.36
CA GLY A 47 -35.64 4.70 8.08
C GLY A 47 -36.58 3.50 7.96
N CYS A 48 -36.34 2.45 8.75
CA CYS A 48 -37.13 1.22 8.69
C CYS A 48 -38.43 1.23 9.51
N ARG A 49 -38.73 2.31 10.25
CA ARG A 49 -39.92 2.49 11.10
C ARG A 49 -40.11 1.49 12.25
N ARG A 50 -39.17 0.56 12.45
CA ARG A 50 -39.13 -0.38 13.58
C ARG A 50 -38.73 0.31 14.88
N PHE A 51 -39.37 -0.07 15.98
CA PHE A 51 -38.89 0.21 17.33
C PHE A 51 -37.74 -0.74 17.66
N LEU A 52 -36.62 -0.19 18.13
CA LEU A 52 -35.41 -0.95 18.43
C LEU A 52 -34.78 -0.45 19.74
N PRO A 53 -34.12 -1.32 20.52
CA PRO A 53 -33.35 -0.92 21.68
C PRO A 53 -32.24 0.09 21.36
N VAL A 54 -31.83 0.88 22.36
CA VAL A 54 -30.85 1.99 22.25
C VAL A 54 -29.51 1.55 21.61
N GLN A 55 -29.06 0.32 21.87
CA GLN A 55 -27.80 -0.22 21.33
C GLN A 55 -27.79 -0.37 19.81
N PHE A 56 -28.95 -0.41 19.15
CA PHE A 56 -29.06 -0.45 17.70
C PHE A 56 -28.94 0.93 17.05
N PHE A 57 -28.75 1.99 17.83
CA PHE A 57 -28.52 3.35 17.33
C PHE A 57 -27.07 3.77 17.60
N CYS A 58 -26.61 4.77 16.83
CA CYS A 58 -25.40 5.50 17.17
C CYS A 58 -25.72 6.54 18.25
N ALA A 59 -24.77 6.83 19.14
CA ALA A 59 -24.92 7.92 20.09
C ALA A 59 -24.99 9.27 19.35
N ASN A 60 -25.94 10.12 19.75
CA ASN A 60 -26.10 11.46 19.21
C ASN A 60 -25.44 12.48 20.13
N THR A 61 -24.17 12.77 19.87
CA THR A 61 -23.40 13.73 20.68
C THR A 61 -23.82 15.19 20.49
N ARG A 62 -24.75 15.48 19.56
CA ARG A 62 -25.17 16.85 19.24
C ARG A 62 -26.44 17.30 19.94
N SER A 63 -27.20 16.38 20.54
CA SER A 63 -28.43 16.72 21.25
C SER A 63 -28.51 15.94 22.56
N PRO A 64 -28.30 16.60 23.71
CA PRO A 64 -28.38 15.93 25.00
C PRO A 64 -29.80 15.41 25.31
N ARG A 65 -30.84 15.98 24.66
CA ARG A 65 -32.25 15.56 24.85
C ARG A 65 -32.58 14.24 24.17
N ILE A 66 -31.95 13.94 23.04
CA ILE A 66 -32.19 12.71 22.27
C ILE A 66 -30.85 12.00 22.14
N PRO A 67 -30.54 11.04 23.03
CA PRO A 67 -29.20 10.44 23.13
C PRO A 67 -28.88 9.52 21.95
N VAL A 68 -29.87 9.19 21.12
CA VAL A 68 -29.73 8.30 19.96
C VAL A 68 -29.84 9.03 18.62
N ALA A 69 -29.19 8.48 17.61
CA ALA A 69 -29.33 8.92 16.23
C ALA A 69 -30.76 8.69 15.71
N PHE A 70 -31.15 9.46 14.68
CA PHE A 70 -32.48 9.34 14.08
C PHE A 70 -32.69 7.99 13.34
N TYR A 71 -31.63 7.41 12.82
CA TYR A 71 -31.65 6.13 12.12
C TYR A 71 -30.92 5.08 12.96
N CYS A 72 -31.42 3.84 12.96
CA CYS A 72 -30.65 2.72 13.48
C CYS A 72 -29.37 2.54 12.67
N ARG A 73 -28.38 1.84 13.23
CA ARG A 73 -27.05 1.62 12.63
C ARG A 73 -27.15 1.08 11.21
N ASP A 74 -28.04 0.12 10.95
CA ASP A 74 -28.21 -0.47 9.62
C ASP A 74 -28.76 0.52 8.59
N CYS A 75 -29.84 1.22 8.94
CA CYS A 75 -30.42 2.26 8.08
C CYS A 75 -29.44 3.41 7.84
N ASP A 76 -28.66 3.79 8.85
CA ASP A 76 -27.64 4.83 8.71
C ASP A 76 -26.53 4.38 7.75
N VAL A 77 -26.07 3.13 7.85
CA VAL A 77 -25.10 2.54 6.92
C VAL A 77 -25.67 2.47 5.50
N GLN A 78 -26.91 2.01 5.30
CA GLN A 78 -27.55 1.95 3.98
C GLN A 78 -27.70 3.34 3.35
N ARG A 79 -28.14 4.33 4.13
CA ARG A 79 -28.27 5.71 3.68
C ARG A 79 -26.91 6.32 3.34
N ALA A 80 -25.88 6.08 4.16
CA ALA A 80 -24.52 6.52 3.88
C ALA A 80 -23.98 5.88 2.60
N ARG A 81 -24.23 4.58 2.37
CA ARG A 81 -23.90 3.87 1.12
C ARG A 81 -24.56 4.54 -0.08
N ALA A 82 -25.88 4.75 -0.03
CA ALA A 82 -26.62 5.40 -1.11
C ALA A 82 -26.09 6.81 -1.39
N TYR A 83 -25.81 7.59 -0.34
CA TYR A 83 -25.24 8.92 -0.49
C TYR A 83 -23.86 8.89 -1.14
N TYR A 84 -22.99 7.96 -0.75
CA TYR A 84 -21.65 7.81 -1.34
C TYR A 84 -21.65 7.19 -2.74
N ARG A 85 -22.79 6.72 -3.25
CA ARG A 85 -22.98 6.40 -4.68
C ARG A 85 -23.25 7.65 -5.53
N THR A 86 -23.59 8.78 -4.91
CA THR A 86 -23.74 10.05 -5.60
C THR A 86 -22.39 10.73 -5.79
N LEU A 87 -22.22 11.46 -6.89
CA LEU A 87 -21.04 12.27 -7.14
C LEU A 87 -20.76 13.26 -5.98
N ARG A 88 -21.80 13.97 -5.52
CA ARG A 88 -21.68 14.91 -4.38
C ARG A 88 -21.18 14.21 -3.11
N GLY A 89 -21.71 13.02 -2.81
CA GLY A 89 -21.29 12.25 -1.64
C GLY A 89 -19.83 11.82 -1.72
N ASN A 90 -19.38 11.37 -2.89
CA ASN A 90 -17.97 11.02 -3.11
C ASN A 90 -17.03 12.22 -2.96
N VAL A 91 -17.33 13.34 -3.61
CA VAL A 91 -16.51 14.56 -3.52
C VAL A 91 -16.45 15.08 -2.09
N LYS A 92 -17.59 15.11 -1.38
CA LYS A 92 -17.64 15.53 0.02
C LYS A 92 -16.80 14.62 0.92
N ARG A 93 -16.82 13.31 0.68
CA ARG A 93 -16.00 12.33 1.39
C ARG A 93 -14.50 12.59 1.17
N LEU A 94 -14.08 12.87 -0.07
CA LEU A 94 -12.69 13.20 -0.38
C LEU A 94 -12.24 14.50 0.33
N SER A 95 -13.03 15.58 0.23
CA SER A 95 -12.72 16.86 0.91
C SER A 95 -12.64 16.71 2.44
N ALA A 96 -13.53 15.92 3.04
CA ALA A 96 -13.49 15.65 4.48
C ALA A 96 -12.26 14.83 4.88
N ALA A 97 -11.90 13.81 4.09
CA ALA A 97 -10.71 13.01 4.32
C ALA A 97 -9.42 13.83 4.17
N ALA A 98 -9.35 14.72 3.18
CA ALA A 98 -8.24 15.65 2.99
C ALA A 98 -8.01 16.51 4.24
N ARG A 99 -9.06 17.18 4.73
CA ARG A 99 -9.02 17.99 5.95
C ARG A 99 -8.56 17.20 7.17
N TYR A 100 -9.14 16.03 7.40
CA TYR A 100 -8.75 15.17 8.52
C TYR A 100 -7.27 14.78 8.46
N ARG A 101 -6.78 14.34 7.29
CA ARG A 101 -5.37 13.95 7.10
C ARG A 101 -4.42 15.14 7.25
N SER A 102 -4.82 16.30 6.74
CA SER A 102 -4.05 17.54 6.85
C SER A 102 -3.89 17.96 8.31
N ASN A 103 -4.98 17.98 9.08
CA ASN A 103 -4.96 18.32 10.49
C ASN A 103 -4.07 17.36 11.29
N ARG A 104 -4.12 16.05 11.01
CA ARG A 104 -3.25 15.05 11.66
C ARG A 104 -1.76 15.26 11.41
N ARG A 105 -1.40 15.94 10.33
CA ARG A 105 -0.01 16.22 9.95
C ARG A 105 0.37 17.69 10.18
N ASN A 106 -0.53 18.48 10.77
CA ASN A 106 -0.38 19.92 10.91
C ASN A 106 -0.07 20.63 9.56
N GLN A 107 -0.75 20.21 8.49
CA GLN A 107 -0.61 20.79 7.14
C GLN A 107 -1.85 21.61 6.78
N VAL A 108 -1.70 22.61 5.88
CA VAL A 108 -2.79 23.46 5.39
C VAL A 108 -3.76 22.67 4.49
N CYS A 109 -5.07 22.91 4.63
CA CYS A 109 -6.07 22.38 3.71
C CYS A 109 -7.04 23.48 3.26
N THR A 110 -6.80 24.06 2.08
CA THR A 110 -7.70 25.04 1.45
C THR A 110 -8.68 24.42 0.47
N LEU A 111 -8.57 23.11 0.22
CA LEU A 111 -9.39 22.41 -0.76
C LEU A 111 -10.88 22.39 -0.39
N THR A 112 -11.70 22.96 -1.26
CA THR A 112 -13.16 22.97 -1.18
C THR A 112 -13.79 21.84 -1.98
N ILE A 113 -15.11 21.67 -1.85
CA ILE A 113 -15.88 20.74 -2.70
C ILE A 113 -15.87 21.20 -4.16
N HIS A 114 -15.94 22.52 -4.39
CA HIS A 114 -15.94 23.11 -5.72
C HIS A 114 -14.62 22.84 -6.44
N ASP A 115 -13.48 22.98 -5.74
CA ASP A 115 -12.16 22.70 -6.33
C ASP A 115 -12.06 21.26 -6.85
N ILE A 116 -12.65 20.29 -6.15
CA ILE A 116 -12.65 18.89 -6.58
C ILE A 116 -13.55 18.70 -7.81
N PHE A 117 -14.69 19.40 -7.91
CA PHE A 117 -15.49 19.40 -9.14
C PHE A 117 -14.71 20.01 -10.32
N CYS A 118 -14.00 21.12 -10.10
CA CYS A 118 -13.14 21.72 -11.11
C CYS A 118 -12.03 20.75 -11.56
N MET A 119 -11.39 20.02 -10.63
CA MET A 119 -10.44 18.95 -11.00
C MET A 119 -11.09 17.88 -11.86
N LEU A 120 -12.28 17.40 -11.46
CA LEU A 120 -12.98 16.35 -12.18
C LEU A 120 -13.35 16.79 -13.60
N TRP A 121 -13.82 18.03 -13.75
CA TRP A 121 -14.12 18.66 -15.03
C TRP A 121 -12.87 18.81 -15.91
N ASN A 122 -11.82 19.43 -15.37
CA ASN A 122 -10.58 19.68 -16.10
C ASN A 122 -9.90 18.39 -16.53
N GLN A 123 -10.02 17.33 -15.73
CA GLN A 123 -9.53 15.99 -16.05
C GLN A 123 -10.50 15.15 -16.89
N LYS A 124 -11.68 15.68 -17.25
CA LYS A 124 -12.72 14.98 -18.03
C LYS A 124 -13.10 13.62 -17.42
N GLY A 125 -13.16 13.54 -16.09
CA GLY A 125 -13.48 12.30 -15.37
C GLY A 125 -12.38 11.24 -15.37
N ARG A 126 -11.16 11.57 -15.79
CA ARG A 126 -10.04 10.61 -15.95
C ARG A 126 -8.95 10.80 -14.89
N CYS A 127 -8.20 9.74 -14.65
CA CYS A 127 -7.02 9.74 -13.78
C CYS A 127 -5.96 10.69 -14.34
N SER A 128 -5.46 11.61 -13.51
CA SER A 128 -4.44 12.59 -13.93
C SER A 128 -3.09 11.96 -14.32
N TYR A 129 -2.81 10.72 -13.92
CA TYR A 129 -1.55 10.05 -14.21
C TYR A 129 -1.63 9.11 -15.41
N SER A 130 -2.71 8.33 -15.51
CA SER A 130 -2.85 7.26 -16.50
C SER A 130 -3.88 7.52 -17.60
N GLY A 131 -4.72 8.54 -17.47
CA GLY A 131 -5.81 8.79 -18.42
C GLY A 131 -6.99 7.80 -18.32
N VAL A 132 -6.89 6.76 -17.47
CA VAL A 132 -7.98 5.79 -17.22
C VAL A 132 -9.23 6.51 -16.73
N ALA A 133 -10.38 6.16 -17.30
CA ALA A 133 -11.68 6.69 -16.85
C ALA A 133 -11.98 6.23 -15.42
N MET A 134 -12.28 7.18 -14.54
CA MET A 134 -12.60 6.86 -13.14
C MET A 134 -14.07 6.48 -13.00
N GLU A 135 -14.34 5.46 -12.19
CA GLU A 135 -15.69 4.98 -11.89
C GLU A 135 -16.28 5.76 -10.70
N ILE A 136 -16.72 6.99 -10.96
CA ILE A 136 -17.00 7.99 -9.92
C ILE A 136 -18.25 7.66 -9.07
N LEU A 137 -19.18 6.88 -9.62
CA LEU A 137 -20.46 6.55 -8.98
C LEU A 137 -20.48 5.16 -8.33
N ILE A 138 -19.47 4.32 -8.60
CA ILE A 138 -19.41 2.94 -8.11
C ILE A 138 -18.46 2.90 -6.89
N PRO A 139 -18.97 2.77 -5.66
CA PRO A 139 -18.13 2.70 -4.47
C PRO A 139 -17.31 1.41 -4.50
N ASN A 140 -16.05 1.49 -4.07
CA ASN A 140 -15.12 0.35 -4.06
C ASN A 140 -15.01 -0.38 -5.40
N SER A 141 -15.17 0.35 -6.50
CA SER A 141 -14.88 -0.19 -7.83
C SER A 141 -13.37 -0.35 -8.03
N HIS A 142 -12.98 -0.88 -9.19
CA HIS A 142 -11.56 -0.94 -9.57
C HIS A 142 -11.02 0.48 -9.67
N TRP A 143 -11.47 1.25 -10.67
CA TRP A 143 -10.93 2.57 -10.99
C TRP A 143 -11.59 3.70 -10.19
N ARG A 144 -11.81 3.48 -8.89
CA ARG A 144 -12.45 4.50 -8.04
C ARG A 144 -11.55 5.73 -7.92
N MET A 145 -12.18 6.90 -7.89
CA MET A 145 -11.47 8.16 -7.70
C MET A 145 -10.84 8.27 -6.30
N SER A 146 -9.60 8.76 -6.26
CA SER A 146 -8.85 9.16 -5.07
C SER A 146 -8.26 10.55 -5.28
N LEU A 147 -7.95 11.22 -4.17
CA LEU A 147 -7.30 12.52 -4.16
C LEU A 147 -5.81 12.33 -3.82
N GLU A 148 -4.93 12.85 -4.67
CA GLU A 148 -3.49 12.73 -4.54
C GLU A 148 -2.82 14.09 -4.47
N ARG A 149 -1.74 14.20 -3.71
CA ARG A 149 -0.93 15.42 -3.64
C ARG A 149 0.25 15.30 -4.58
N LYS A 150 0.53 16.33 -5.39
CA LYS A 150 1.71 16.38 -6.26
C LYS A 150 2.99 16.43 -5.43
N ASP A 151 2.99 17.23 -4.36
CA ASP A 151 4.05 17.29 -3.36
C ASP A 151 3.49 16.95 -1.97
N ASN A 152 4.10 15.94 -1.33
CA ASN A 152 3.74 15.50 0.01
C ASN A 152 4.15 16.47 1.14
N ASN A 153 5.06 17.43 0.87
CA ASN A 153 5.44 18.50 1.79
C ASN A 153 4.37 19.57 1.88
N CYS A 154 3.65 19.78 0.78
CA CYS A 154 2.54 20.71 0.73
C CYS A 154 1.24 20.09 1.26
N GLY A 155 0.37 20.98 1.73
CA GLY A 155 -0.98 20.64 2.16
C GLY A 155 -1.93 20.27 1.02
N TYR A 156 -3.22 20.11 1.33
CA TYR A 156 -4.25 19.88 0.33
C TYR A 156 -4.77 21.24 -0.19
N THR A 157 -4.24 21.66 -1.33
CA THR A 157 -4.62 22.91 -2.03
C THR A 157 -5.01 22.61 -3.47
N PRO A 158 -5.80 23.47 -4.14
CA PRO A 158 -6.18 23.26 -5.54
C PRO A 158 -4.98 23.08 -6.49
N GLY A 159 -3.89 23.82 -6.27
CA GLY A 159 -2.67 23.72 -7.09
C GLY A 159 -1.84 22.45 -6.84
N ASN A 160 -1.88 21.92 -5.62
CA ASN A 160 -1.09 20.75 -5.21
C ASN A 160 -1.87 19.42 -5.27
N CYS A 161 -3.15 19.41 -5.62
CA CYS A 161 -3.95 18.19 -5.66
C CYS A 161 -4.38 17.83 -7.07
N VAL A 162 -4.53 16.53 -7.32
CA VAL A 162 -5.12 15.96 -8.54
C VAL A 162 -6.00 14.78 -8.18
N LEU A 163 -6.90 14.41 -9.09
CA LEU A 163 -7.69 13.18 -8.97
C LEU A 163 -7.00 12.05 -9.72
N ILE A 164 -6.88 10.90 -9.07
CA ILE A 164 -6.25 9.71 -9.64
C ILE A 164 -7.14 8.49 -9.41
N ALA A 165 -6.95 7.44 -10.20
CA ALA A 165 -7.45 6.13 -9.85
C ALA A 165 -6.76 5.63 -8.56
N ALA A 166 -7.53 4.99 -7.67
CA ALA A 166 -7.06 4.62 -6.34
C ALA A 166 -5.92 3.61 -6.34
N GLU A 167 -5.76 2.84 -7.41
CA GLU A 167 -4.64 1.93 -7.65
C GLU A 167 -3.28 2.63 -7.57
N PHE A 168 -3.22 3.89 -8.01
CA PHE A 168 -2.01 4.71 -8.01
C PHE A 168 -1.80 5.45 -6.68
N ASN A 169 -2.73 5.32 -5.71
CA ASN A 169 -2.63 5.97 -4.41
C ASN A 169 -1.83 5.11 -3.43
N THR A 170 -0.53 4.99 -3.69
CA THR A 170 0.40 4.21 -2.85
C THR A 170 0.93 5.07 -1.72
N SER A 171 1.12 4.47 -0.53
CA SER A 171 1.66 5.21 0.62
C SER A 171 3.13 5.55 0.39
N ASP A 172 3.50 6.81 0.61
CA ASP A 172 4.90 7.25 0.61
C ASP A 172 5.55 6.97 1.96
N PHE A 173 6.48 6.01 1.99
CA PHE A 173 7.26 5.64 3.17
C PHE A 173 8.65 6.29 3.23
N SER A 174 8.98 7.21 2.32
CA SER A 174 10.29 7.88 2.31
C SER A 174 10.56 8.71 3.57
N ARG A 175 9.51 9.17 4.25
CA ARG A 175 9.59 10.07 5.42
C ARG A 175 9.77 9.37 6.76
N TYR A 176 9.87 8.04 6.80
CA TYR A 176 10.01 7.35 8.08
C TYR A 176 11.40 7.60 8.68
N ALA A 177 11.41 7.87 9.99
CA ALA A 177 12.61 8.29 10.73
C ALA A 177 13.78 7.32 10.50
N GLY A 178 14.91 7.86 10.03
CA GLY A 178 16.16 7.13 9.84
C GLY A 178 16.53 6.81 8.40
N VAL A 179 15.68 7.11 7.41
CA VAL A 179 16.08 7.18 6.00
C VAL A 179 16.87 8.47 5.80
N VAL A 180 18.12 8.35 5.34
CA VAL A 180 18.92 9.52 4.96
C VAL A 180 18.44 9.93 3.58
N LEU A 181 17.86 11.13 3.45
CA LEU A 181 17.27 11.66 2.21
C LEU A 181 18.24 11.58 1.02
N GLU A 182 19.56 11.72 1.27
CA GLU A 182 20.62 11.64 0.26
C GLU A 182 20.71 10.29 -0.48
N HIS A 183 20.04 9.24 0.00
CA HIS A 183 20.07 7.89 -0.61
C HIS A 183 18.71 7.42 -1.13
N VAL A 184 17.72 8.32 -1.24
CA VAL A 184 16.41 7.99 -1.81
C VAL A 184 16.44 8.29 -3.30
N THR A 185 16.69 7.27 -4.12
CA THR A 185 16.76 7.38 -5.59
C THR A 185 15.38 7.33 -6.27
N GLY A 186 14.33 6.98 -5.54
CA GLY A 186 12.98 6.82 -6.07
C GLY A 186 11.90 7.04 -5.00
N THR A 187 10.64 7.11 -5.46
CA THR A 187 9.49 7.25 -4.56
C THR A 187 8.45 6.19 -4.91
N ALA A 188 7.87 5.54 -3.90
CA ALA A 188 6.73 4.64 -4.13
C ALA A 188 5.48 5.40 -4.64
N GLN A 189 5.53 6.73 -4.67
CA GLN A 189 4.46 7.58 -5.18
C GLN A 189 4.44 7.54 -6.70
N TRP A 190 3.25 7.34 -7.25
CA TRP A 190 3.03 7.40 -8.68
C TRP A 190 3.04 8.85 -9.18
N SER A 191 3.50 9.04 -10.41
CA SER A 191 3.40 10.31 -11.16
C SER A 191 3.02 10.00 -12.60
N ALA A 192 2.58 11.01 -13.35
CA ALA A 192 2.30 10.84 -14.78
C ALA A 192 3.54 10.30 -15.51
N CYS A 193 4.71 10.92 -15.34
CA CYS A 193 5.95 10.46 -15.97
C CYS A 193 6.28 9.01 -15.61
N LYS A 194 6.10 8.62 -14.35
CA LYS A 194 6.34 7.25 -13.88
C LYS A 194 5.36 6.24 -14.49
N VAL A 195 4.08 6.60 -14.65
CA VAL A 195 3.11 5.76 -15.37
C VAL A 195 3.53 5.57 -16.83
N HIS A 196 3.95 6.63 -17.52
CA HIS A 196 4.36 6.52 -18.93
C HIS A 196 5.64 5.72 -19.13
N SER A 197 6.58 5.77 -18.17
CA SER A 197 7.84 5.02 -18.29
C SER A 197 7.67 3.50 -18.15
N VAL A 198 6.59 3.02 -17.52
CA VAL A 198 6.32 1.58 -17.33
C VAL A 198 6.38 0.81 -18.65
N SER A 199 5.79 1.32 -19.73
CA SER A 199 5.80 0.64 -21.02
C SER A 199 7.23 0.38 -21.53
N GLY A 200 8.12 1.37 -21.41
CA GLY A 200 9.53 1.20 -21.78
C GLY A 200 10.30 0.25 -20.86
N MET A 201 9.96 0.21 -19.57
CA MET A 201 10.62 -0.69 -18.61
C MET A 201 10.21 -2.14 -18.78
N ARG A 202 8.98 -2.41 -19.25
CA ARG A 202 8.52 -3.77 -19.59
C ARG A 202 9.37 -4.38 -20.70
N SER A 203 9.82 -3.55 -21.65
CA SER A 203 10.62 -3.98 -22.80
C SER A 203 12.11 -4.16 -22.50
N ARG A 204 12.61 -3.77 -21.32
CA ARG A 204 14.03 -3.97 -20.97
C ARG A 204 14.33 -5.45 -20.85
N ASN A 205 15.45 -5.90 -21.40
CA ASN A 205 15.91 -7.29 -21.26
C ASN A 205 16.42 -7.55 -19.85
N VAL A 206 16.21 -8.78 -19.37
CA VAL A 206 16.79 -9.27 -18.12
C VAL A 206 18.01 -10.10 -18.47
N ASP A 207 19.15 -9.81 -17.86
CA ASP A 207 20.32 -10.67 -17.95
C ASP A 207 20.10 -11.91 -17.06
N LEU A 208 19.69 -13.02 -17.68
CA LEU A 208 19.42 -14.27 -16.97
C LEU A 208 20.70 -14.93 -16.43
N GLY A 209 21.87 -14.64 -17.03
CA GLY A 209 23.15 -15.13 -16.54
C GLY A 209 23.48 -14.49 -15.20
N LEU A 210 23.46 -13.15 -15.16
CA LEU A 210 23.65 -12.40 -13.92
C LEU A 210 22.62 -12.77 -12.84
N LEU A 211 21.35 -12.92 -13.22
CA LEU A 211 20.30 -13.35 -12.28
C LEU A 211 20.60 -14.74 -11.69
N THR A 212 21.10 -15.67 -12.49
CA THR A 212 21.50 -17.00 -12.02
C THR A 212 22.63 -16.91 -11.01
N GLU A 213 23.66 -16.12 -11.29
CA GLU A 213 24.79 -15.88 -10.39
C GLU A 213 24.34 -15.27 -9.07
N ASP A 214 23.48 -14.24 -9.11
CA ASP A 214 22.90 -13.60 -7.93
C ASP A 214 22.10 -14.60 -7.06
N ILE A 215 21.31 -15.48 -7.69
CA ILE A 215 20.55 -16.54 -7.01
C ILE A 215 21.50 -17.55 -6.36
N GLN A 216 22.54 -18.00 -7.07
CA GLN A 216 23.53 -18.93 -6.54
C GLN A 216 24.29 -18.31 -5.36
N GLN A 217 24.69 -17.05 -5.48
CA GLN A 217 25.33 -16.31 -4.39
C GLN A 217 24.39 -16.20 -3.18
N ALA A 218 23.10 -15.94 -3.39
CA ALA A 218 22.12 -15.85 -2.32
C ALA A 218 21.89 -17.20 -1.60
N ARG A 219 21.93 -18.31 -2.35
CA ARG A 219 21.86 -19.68 -1.83
C ARG A 219 23.10 -20.07 -1.05
N SER A 220 24.28 -19.69 -1.54
CA SER A 220 25.57 -20.01 -0.90
C SER A 220 25.49 -19.62 0.57
N LYS A 221 25.69 -20.58 1.50
CA LYS A 221 25.63 -20.29 2.93
C LYS A 221 26.61 -19.17 3.18
N SER A 222 26.14 -18.04 3.71
CA SER A 222 27.05 -17.02 4.22
C SER A 222 28.04 -17.74 5.10
N PHE A 223 29.33 -17.63 4.78
CA PHE A 223 30.40 -18.11 5.63
C PHE A 223 30.07 -17.55 7.00
N ARG A 224 29.52 -18.40 7.87
CA ARG A 224 29.44 -18.09 9.29
C ARG A 224 30.89 -18.15 9.70
N GLY A 225 31.61 -17.05 9.44
CA GLY A 225 32.99 -16.89 9.88
C GLY A 225 32.98 -17.38 11.31
N GLY A 226 33.72 -18.46 11.55
CA GLY A 226 33.63 -19.22 12.79
C GLY A 226 33.58 -18.20 13.92
N ARG A 227 32.58 -18.31 14.80
CA ARG A 227 32.38 -17.31 15.86
C ARG A 227 33.64 -17.32 16.71
N SER A 228 34.61 -16.48 16.36
CA SER A 228 35.80 -16.26 17.16
C SER A 228 35.26 -15.82 18.50
N ARG A 229 35.57 -16.56 19.56
CA ARG A 229 35.17 -16.20 20.93
C ARG A 229 35.58 -14.75 21.14
N THR A 230 34.59 -13.87 21.19
CA THR A 230 34.85 -12.44 21.31
C THR A 230 35.47 -12.24 22.69
N ARG A 231 36.72 -11.78 22.75
CA ARG A 231 37.32 -11.38 24.02
C ARG A 231 36.41 -10.37 24.70
N VAL A 232 36.29 -10.47 26.03
CA VAL A 232 35.55 -9.49 26.84
C VAL A 232 36.11 -8.11 26.51
N ARG A 233 35.22 -7.18 26.13
CA ARG A 233 35.59 -5.81 25.78
C ARG A 233 35.55 -4.98 27.04
N GLU A 234 36.72 -4.53 27.49
CA GLU A 234 36.83 -3.58 28.59
C GLU A 234 36.71 -2.14 28.07
N PRO A 235 36.07 -1.24 28.83
CA PRO A 235 36.05 0.18 28.50
C PRO A 235 37.45 0.81 28.68
N ASN A 236 37.71 1.92 27.99
CA ASN A 236 38.90 2.73 28.26
C ASN A 236 38.76 3.50 29.60
N ALA A 237 39.76 4.32 29.94
CA ALA A 237 39.75 5.16 31.15
C ALA A 237 38.58 6.15 31.21
N LEU A 238 37.93 6.47 30.08
CA LEU A 238 36.76 7.35 29.98
C LEU A 238 35.42 6.59 30.04
N GLY A 239 35.43 5.27 30.25
CA GLY A 239 34.21 4.46 30.25
C GLY A 239 33.65 4.16 28.85
N GLU A 240 34.43 4.40 27.79
CA GLU A 240 34.02 4.20 26.40
C GLU A 240 34.44 2.83 25.86
N PHE A 241 33.68 2.30 24.91
CA PHE A 241 33.93 0.98 24.32
C PHE A 241 34.38 1.11 22.86
N GLN A 242 35.42 0.36 22.47
CA GLN A 242 35.95 0.38 21.11
C GLN A 242 35.09 -0.43 20.12
N CYS A 243 34.46 0.21 19.13
CA CYS A 243 33.67 -0.49 18.11
C CYS A 243 34.54 -1.44 17.27
N CYS A 244 34.16 -2.72 17.16
CA CYS A 244 34.98 -3.70 16.43
C CYS A 244 35.08 -3.42 14.91
N LYS A 245 34.15 -2.65 14.33
CA LYS A 245 34.12 -2.31 12.90
C LYS A 245 34.90 -1.03 12.58
N CYS A 246 34.51 0.11 13.17
CA CYS A 246 35.16 1.40 12.88
C CYS A 246 36.36 1.71 13.79
N LYS A 247 36.66 0.85 14.77
CA LYS A 247 37.77 0.97 15.73
C LYS A 247 37.75 2.22 16.64
N ALA A 248 36.77 3.10 16.49
CA ALA A 248 36.57 4.25 17.38
C ALA A 248 36.02 3.83 18.76
N TYR A 249 36.51 4.49 19.82
CA TYR A 249 35.91 4.45 21.16
C TYR A 249 34.66 5.32 21.19
N LYS A 250 33.60 4.81 21.81
CA LYS A 250 32.30 5.48 21.88
C LYS A 250 31.60 5.21 23.21
N SER A 251 30.73 6.13 23.59
CA SER A 251 29.91 6.04 24.79
C SER A 251 28.94 4.85 24.76
N LEU A 252 28.45 4.41 25.93
CA LEU A 252 27.48 3.32 26.03
C LEU A 252 26.19 3.53 25.19
N PRO A 253 25.59 4.73 25.13
CA PRO A 253 24.43 5.02 24.27
C PRO A 253 24.65 4.79 22.77
N ASP A 254 25.90 4.84 22.30
CA ASP A 254 26.24 4.57 20.90
C ASP A 254 26.17 3.09 20.53
N PHE A 255 25.95 2.20 21.50
CA PHE A 255 25.77 0.78 21.31
C PHE A 255 24.32 0.36 21.60
N SER A 256 23.90 -0.75 20.99
CA SER A 256 22.63 -1.40 21.34
C SER A 256 22.90 -2.41 22.46
N ARG A 257 21.95 -2.57 23.38
CA ARG A 257 22.04 -3.58 24.46
C ARG A 257 22.03 -5.00 23.86
N HIS A 258 22.83 -5.89 24.42
CA HIS A 258 22.87 -7.32 24.07
C HIS A 258 22.93 -8.15 25.35
N PRO A 259 21.80 -8.71 25.82
CA PRO A 259 21.72 -9.30 27.16
C PRO A 259 22.63 -10.52 27.34
N THR A 260 22.90 -11.27 26.28
CA THR A 260 23.80 -12.43 26.32
C THR A 260 25.27 -12.11 26.04
N SER A 261 25.61 -10.83 25.80
CA SER A 261 27.01 -10.41 25.62
C SER A 261 27.65 -10.26 26.99
N SER A 262 28.91 -10.65 27.15
CA SER A 262 29.64 -10.53 28.43
C SER A 262 29.69 -9.09 28.97
N CYS A 263 29.71 -8.09 28.09
CA CYS A 263 29.68 -6.67 28.46
C CYS A 263 28.28 -6.04 28.33
N GLY A 264 27.22 -6.83 28.11
CA GLY A 264 25.84 -6.33 28.00
C GLY A 264 25.56 -5.47 26.75
N ILE A 265 26.53 -5.28 25.85
CA ILE A 265 26.41 -4.48 24.63
C ILE A 265 26.87 -5.22 23.38
N GLN A 266 26.43 -4.72 22.22
CA GLN A 266 26.84 -5.19 20.91
C GLN A 266 28.31 -4.85 20.60
N SER A 267 28.96 -5.66 19.77
CA SER A 267 30.36 -5.46 19.31
C SER A 267 30.53 -4.26 18.38
N TYR A 268 29.47 -3.87 17.69
CA TYR A 268 29.45 -2.74 16.76
C TYR A 268 28.59 -1.61 17.30
N CYS A 269 29.03 -0.37 17.11
CA CYS A 269 28.22 0.81 17.42
C CYS A 269 26.98 0.86 16.49
N ARG A 270 25.92 1.56 16.92
CA ARG A 270 24.65 1.68 16.20
C ARG A 270 24.81 2.16 14.76
N ALA A 271 25.74 3.08 14.51
CA ALA A 271 26.07 3.58 13.17
C ALA A 271 26.63 2.46 12.27
N CYS A 272 27.65 1.72 12.74
CA CYS A 272 28.18 0.57 12.00
C CYS A 272 27.13 -0.54 11.83
N GLN A 273 26.31 -0.82 12.85
CA GLN A 273 25.21 -1.77 12.74
C GLN A 273 24.19 -1.35 11.69
N LYS A 274 23.86 -0.06 11.60
CA LYS A 274 22.99 0.48 10.55
C LYS A 274 23.62 0.24 9.18
N HIS A 275 24.89 0.60 8.99
CA HIS A 275 25.60 0.41 7.72
C HIS A 275 25.67 -1.07 7.29
N ILE A 276 26.05 -1.97 8.20
CA ILE A 276 26.10 -3.42 7.92
C ILE A 276 24.71 -3.95 7.53
N ARG A 277 23.66 -3.54 8.23
CA ARG A 277 22.28 -3.93 7.88
C ARG A 277 21.86 -3.38 6.52
N CYS A 278 22.19 -2.13 6.20
CA CYS A 278 21.93 -1.54 4.90
C CYS A 278 22.64 -2.31 3.78
N ASN A 279 23.94 -2.58 3.92
CA ASN A 279 24.71 -3.35 2.93
C ASN A 279 24.16 -4.78 2.78
N HIS A 280 23.80 -5.43 3.88
CA HIS A 280 23.21 -6.75 3.80
C HIS A 280 21.86 -6.71 3.06
N ARG A 281 21.01 -5.72 3.32
CA ARG A 281 19.72 -5.56 2.62
C ARG A 281 19.85 -5.27 1.12
N ARG A 282 20.99 -4.76 0.66
CA ARG A 282 21.33 -4.60 -0.76
C ARG A 282 21.72 -5.90 -1.45
N THR A 283 21.99 -6.96 -0.69
CA THR A 283 22.16 -8.30 -1.27
C THR A 283 20.80 -8.96 -1.48
N LEU A 284 20.65 -9.73 -2.56
CA LEU A 284 19.43 -10.50 -2.83
C LEU A 284 19.01 -11.34 -1.62
N ARG A 285 19.96 -12.02 -0.98
CA ARG A 285 19.71 -12.81 0.25
C ARG A 285 19.14 -11.97 1.38
N GLY A 286 19.73 -10.81 1.67
CA GLY A 286 19.29 -9.95 2.76
C GLY A 286 17.90 -9.37 2.51
N LEU A 287 17.60 -9.01 1.26
CA LEU A 287 16.26 -8.59 0.85
C LEU A 287 15.23 -9.73 1.04
N VAL A 288 15.52 -10.94 0.55
CA VAL A 288 14.66 -12.11 0.72
C VAL A 288 14.38 -12.39 2.19
N GLN A 289 15.41 -12.37 3.05
CA GLN A 289 15.24 -12.56 4.48
C GLN A 289 14.38 -11.46 5.13
N GLN A 290 14.56 -10.21 4.71
CA GLN A 290 13.71 -9.10 5.16
C GLN A 290 12.25 -9.32 4.78
N MET A 291 11.97 -9.69 3.52
CA MET A 291 10.61 -9.95 3.04
C MET A 291 9.94 -11.08 3.84
N LEU A 292 10.65 -12.19 4.02
CA LEU A 292 10.14 -13.34 4.78
C LEU A 292 9.89 -13.01 6.26
N SER A 293 10.77 -12.22 6.89
CA SER A 293 10.53 -11.75 8.26
C SER A 293 9.26 -10.90 8.36
N GLY A 294 9.03 -10.00 7.40
CA GLY A 294 7.82 -9.17 7.34
C GLY A 294 6.56 -9.98 7.08
N ALA A 295 6.63 -10.94 6.17
CA ALA A 295 5.55 -11.87 5.86
C ALA A 295 5.18 -12.73 7.08
N ARG A 296 6.17 -13.28 7.79
CA ARG A 296 5.95 -14.07 9.01
C ARG A 296 5.26 -13.29 10.11
N GLN A 297 5.73 -12.07 10.39
CA GLN A 297 5.11 -11.20 11.39
C GLN A 297 3.67 -10.82 10.99
N SER A 298 3.45 -10.56 9.70
CA SER A 298 2.12 -10.25 9.17
C SER A 298 1.15 -11.42 9.29
N SER A 299 1.57 -12.64 8.90
CA SER A 299 0.79 -13.87 9.09
C SER A 299 0.43 -14.10 10.56
N LEU A 300 1.42 -13.98 11.46
CA LEU A 300 1.19 -14.16 12.90
C LEU A 300 0.15 -13.17 13.43
N SER A 301 0.26 -11.89 13.08
CA SER A 301 -0.68 -10.85 13.51
C SER A 301 -2.12 -11.07 13.02
N ARG A 302 -2.28 -11.81 11.92
CA ARG A 302 -3.57 -12.12 11.29
C ARG A 302 -4.04 -13.54 11.56
N GLN A 303 -3.26 -14.34 12.31
CA GLN A 303 -3.50 -15.76 12.53
C GLN A 303 -3.66 -16.55 11.22
N GLN A 304 -2.85 -16.24 10.20
CA GLN A 304 -2.85 -16.91 8.90
C GLN A 304 -1.64 -17.86 8.76
N VAL A 305 -1.76 -18.85 7.88
CA VAL A 305 -0.69 -19.81 7.58
C VAL A 305 0.58 -19.09 7.09
N TYR A 306 1.75 -19.65 7.41
CA TYR A 306 3.03 -19.20 6.89
C TYR A 306 3.90 -20.42 6.58
N ALA A 307 4.23 -20.62 5.31
CA ALA A 307 5.00 -21.79 4.84
C ALA A 307 6.05 -21.39 3.77
N LEU A 308 6.55 -20.15 3.82
CA LEU A 308 7.57 -19.67 2.90
C LEU A 308 8.99 -19.84 3.47
N GLU A 309 9.87 -20.34 2.60
CA GLU A 309 11.31 -20.46 2.83
C GLU A 309 12.10 -19.51 1.90
N PRO A 310 13.39 -19.24 2.18
CA PRO A 310 14.22 -18.43 1.29
C PRO A 310 14.26 -18.95 -0.15
N ASP A 311 14.37 -20.27 -0.35
CA ASP A 311 14.46 -20.85 -1.69
C ASP A 311 13.17 -20.67 -2.49
N HIS A 312 12.00 -20.73 -1.82
CA HIS A 312 10.70 -20.39 -2.43
C HIS A 312 10.69 -18.99 -3.06
N ILE A 313 11.44 -18.03 -2.53
CA ILE A 313 11.50 -16.69 -3.13
C ILE A 313 12.46 -16.67 -4.32
N LEU A 314 13.61 -17.33 -4.19
CA LEU A 314 14.62 -17.38 -5.25
C LEU A 314 14.11 -18.14 -6.49
N VAL A 315 13.44 -19.28 -6.29
CA VAL A 315 12.82 -20.02 -7.40
C VAL A 315 11.71 -19.19 -8.04
N LYS A 316 10.90 -18.44 -7.27
CA LYS A 316 9.91 -17.52 -7.86
C LYS A 316 10.54 -16.43 -8.70
N LEU A 317 11.65 -15.84 -8.23
CA LEU A 317 12.36 -14.82 -8.97
C LEU A 317 12.85 -15.37 -10.32
N TRP A 318 13.39 -16.59 -10.31
CA TRP A 318 13.79 -17.31 -11.52
C TRP A 318 12.63 -17.63 -12.46
N LEU A 319 11.57 -18.27 -11.94
CA LEU A 319 10.38 -18.64 -12.72
C LEU A 319 9.68 -17.42 -13.34
N GLN A 320 9.78 -16.26 -12.70
CA GLN A 320 9.28 -15.00 -13.23
C GLN A 320 10.27 -14.27 -14.15
N GLY A 321 11.45 -14.86 -14.41
CA GLY A 321 12.50 -14.28 -15.25
C GLY A 321 13.00 -12.93 -14.76
N GLY A 322 13.06 -12.72 -13.44
CA GLY A 322 13.45 -11.43 -12.86
C GLY A 322 12.41 -10.31 -13.01
N ARG A 323 11.15 -10.64 -13.34
CA ARG A 323 10.09 -9.65 -13.64
C ARG A 323 8.94 -9.69 -12.66
N CYS A 324 8.26 -8.56 -12.53
CA CYS A 324 7.03 -8.41 -11.77
C CYS A 324 5.90 -9.25 -12.37
N PHE A 325 5.22 -10.01 -11.53
CA PHE A 325 4.15 -10.92 -11.93
C PHE A 325 2.96 -10.23 -12.62
N TYR A 326 2.64 -8.99 -12.25
CA TYR A 326 1.55 -8.23 -12.86
C TYR A 326 2.01 -7.42 -14.07
N SER A 327 3.08 -6.64 -13.89
CA SER A 327 3.46 -5.62 -14.87
C SER A 327 4.45 -6.08 -15.92
N GLY A 328 5.26 -7.10 -15.62
CA GLY A 328 6.40 -7.50 -16.45
C GLY A 328 7.62 -6.56 -16.35
N VAL A 329 7.55 -5.52 -15.52
CA VAL A 329 8.68 -4.63 -15.21
C VAL A 329 9.76 -5.43 -14.47
N LEU A 330 11.03 -5.12 -14.73
CA LEU A 330 12.19 -5.70 -14.02
C LEU A 330 12.05 -5.48 -12.50
N LEU A 331 12.32 -6.52 -11.71
CA LEU A 331 12.38 -6.45 -10.26
C LEU A 331 13.76 -5.96 -9.81
N GLU A 332 13.82 -4.77 -9.21
CA GLU A 332 15.06 -4.23 -8.64
C GLU A 332 15.27 -4.76 -7.21
N TYR A 333 16.47 -5.24 -6.91
CA TYR A 333 16.79 -5.82 -5.59
C TYR A 333 18.20 -5.51 -5.10
N GLN A 334 19.06 -4.94 -5.94
CA GLN A 334 20.42 -4.57 -5.57
C GLN A 334 20.43 -3.21 -4.88
N ASP A 335 19.67 -2.27 -5.43
CA ASP A 335 19.56 -0.93 -4.87
C ASP A 335 18.36 -0.79 -3.94
N TYR A 336 18.60 -0.11 -2.82
CA TYR A 336 17.58 0.17 -1.80
C TYR A 336 16.98 1.56 -2.06
N HIS A 337 15.65 1.70 -1.97
CA HIS A 337 14.93 2.93 -2.31
C HIS A 337 14.95 3.33 -3.79
N THR A 338 15.03 2.35 -4.68
CA THR A 338 14.76 2.58 -6.09
C THR A 338 13.28 2.67 -6.35
N ASP A 339 12.97 3.31 -7.47
CA ASP A 339 11.76 2.94 -8.16
C ASP A 339 11.93 1.49 -8.60
N TRP A 340 10.87 0.72 -8.44
CA TRP A 340 10.78 -0.67 -8.88
C TRP A 340 11.33 -1.76 -7.95
N GLN A 341 11.42 -1.47 -6.66
CA GLN A 341 11.88 -2.43 -5.65
C GLN A 341 11.02 -3.70 -5.62
N MET A 342 11.66 -4.86 -5.62
CA MET A 342 11.02 -6.16 -5.46
C MET A 342 10.29 -6.28 -4.11
N SER A 343 9.05 -6.77 -4.15
CA SER A 343 8.22 -7.07 -2.99
C SER A 343 7.46 -8.38 -3.16
N LEU A 344 6.93 -8.89 -2.06
CA LEU A 344 6.14 -10.12 -2.00
C LEU A 344 4.65 -9.77 -1.86
N GLU A 345 3.82 -10.30 -2.76
CA GLU A 345 2.36 -10.09 -2.77
C GLU A 345 1.61 -11.42 -2.68
N ARG A 346 0.46 -11.39 -2.00
CA ARG A 346 -0.46 -12.53 -1.93
C ARG A 346 -1.52 -12.39 -3.02
N LEU A 347 -1.78 -13.48 -3.73
CA LEU A 347 -2.83 -13.55 -4.75
C LEU A 347 -4.23 -13.53 -4.11
N ASP A 348 -4.40 -14.28 -3.02
CA ASP A 348 -5.56 -14.21 -2.14
C ASP A 348 -5.16 -13.73 -0.74
N ASN A 349 -5.80 -12.64 -0.30
CA ASN A 349 -5.62 -12.08 1.03
C ASN A 349 -6.23 -12.93 2.15
N SER A 350 -7.15 -13.84 1.83
CA SER A 350 -7.76 -14.78 2.80
C SER A 350 -6.77 -15.87 3.21
N ILE A 351 -5.87 -16.24 2.29
CA ILE A 351 -4.81 -17.22 2.49
C ILE A 351 -3.56 -16.53 3.05
N GLY A 352 -2.79 -17.28 3.83
CA GLY A 352 -1.50 -16.85 4.36
C GLY A 352 -0.40 -16.73 3.31
N TYR A 353 0.85 -16.67 3.75
CA TYR A 353 2.00 -16.66 2.86
C TYR A 353 2.46 -18.10 2.60
N THR A 354 2.10 -18.64 1.44
CA THR A 354 2.50 -19.98 0.96
C THR A 354 3.16 -19.88 -0.41
N TRP A 355 3.79 -20.97 -0.85
CA TRP A 355 4.41 -21.02 -2.18
C TRP A 355 3.38 -20.77 -3.29
N GLU A 356 2.17 -21.31 -3.20
CA GLU A 356 1.14 -21.23 -4.23
C GLU A 356 0.44 -19.87 -4.23
N ASN A 357 0.30 -19.25 -3.05
CA ASN A 357 -0.45 -18.01 -2.89
C ASN A 357 0.41 -16.74 -3.01
N CYS A 358 1.71 -16.85 -3.23
CA CYS A 358 2.61 -15.69 -3.30
C CYS A 358 3.28 -15.53 -4.66
N VAL A 359 3.45 -14.28 -5.06
CA VAL A 359 4.16 -13.86 -6.27
C VAL A 359 5.07 -12.69 -5.96
N LEU A 360 6.09 -12.49 -6.80
CA LEU A 360 6.95 -11.32 -6.68
C LEU A 360 6.42 -10.21 -7.57
N ILE A 361 6.26 -9.05 -6.97
CA ILE A 361 5.79 -7.84 -7.65
C ILE A 361 6.77 -6.72 -7.39
N VAL A 362 6.59 -5.63 -8.12
CA VAL A 362 7.19 -4.38 -7.73
C VAL A 362 6.38 -3.73 -6.60
N LEU A 363 7.05 -3.15 -5.61
CA LEU A 363 6.47 -2.47 -4.43
C LEU A 363 5.44 -1.38 -4.79
N GLU A 364 5.62 -0.67 -5.90
CA GLU A 364 4.69 0.36 -6.38
C GLU A 364 3.28 -0.17 -6.67
N PHE A 365 3.17 -1.45 -7.02
CA PHE A 365 1.91 -2.15 -7.26
C PHE A 365 1.33 -2.75 -5.98
N GLN A 366 2.02 -2.60 -4.84
CA GLN A 366 1.53 -3.04 -3.54
C GLN A 366 0.60 -1.99 -2.92
N THR A 367 -0.60 -1.88 -3.48
CA THR A 367 -1.61 -0.93 -3.00
C THR A 367 -2.43 -1.57 -1.88
N ALA A 368 -2.49 -0.89 -0.73
CA ALA A 368 -3.23 -1.40 0.43
C ALA A 368 -4.73 -1.49 0.15
N ASP A 369 -5.26 -2.71 0.10
CA ASP A 369 -6.70 -2.94 -0.03
C ASP A 369 -7.41 -2.90 1.32
N ASN A 370 -7.90 -1.72 1.67
CA ASN A 370 -8.70 -1.53 2.87
C ASN A 370 -10.18 -1.92 2.66
N SER A 371 -10.60 -2.31 1.46
CA SER A 371 -12.00 -2.65 1.20
C SER A 371 -12.37 -3.96 1.88
N ARG A 372 -11.63 -5.05 1.69
CA ARG A 372 -12.05 -6.38 2.18
C ARG A 372 -12.19 -6.51 3.70
N ASN A 373 -11.28 -5.92 4.47
CA ASN A 373 -11.28 -6.10 5.94
C ASN A 373 -12.14 -5.09 6.70
N LYS A 374 -12.58 -4.00 6.06
CA LYS A 374 -13.27 -2.89 6.73
C LYS A 374 -14.49 -2.37 5.98
N ALA A 375 -14.78 -2.87 4.78
CA ALA A 375 -15.92 -2.39 4.02
C ALA A 375 -17.19 -2.77 4.75
N LYS A 376 -17.82 -1.74 5.31
CA LYS A 376 -19.22 -1.79 5.75
C LYS A 376 -20.16 -1.73 4.54
N THR A 377 -19.71 -2.03 3.32
CA THR A 377 -20.43 -1.81 2.05
C THR A 377 -20.07 -2.87 1.04
N GLU A 378 -20.89 -3.05 0.01
CA GLU A 378 -20.55 -3.90 -1.14
C GLU A 378 -19.20 -3.49 -1.75
N VAL A 379 -18.42 -4.50 -2.14
CA VAL A 379 -17.10 -4.36 -2.74
C VAL A 379 -17.25 -4.87 -4.17
N PHE A 380 -17.23 -3.94 -5.14
CA PHE A 380 -17.41 -4.26 -6.56
C PHE A 380 -16.08 -4.52 -7.27
N GLY A 381 -14.98 -4.12 -6.65
CA GLY A 381 -13.62 -4.34 -7.12
C GLY A 381 -12.63 -4.22 -5.98
N THR A 382 -11.35 -4.29 -6.31
CA THR A 382 -10.25 -4.09 -5.35
C THR A 382 -9.34 -3.00 -5.88
N ALA A 383 -8.66 -2.25 -5.00
CA ALA A 383 -7.57 -1.37 -5.40
C ALA A 383 -6.26 -2.14 -5.65
N GLN A 384 -6.23 -3.46 -5.40
CA GLN A 384 -5.08 -4.29 -5.76
C GLN A 384 -4.90 -4.32 -7.26
N TRP A 385 -3.63 -4.37 -7.66
CA TRP A 385 -3.24 -4.57 -9.04
C TRP A 385 -3.45 -6.03 -9.46
N SER A 386 -3.75 -6.21 -10.75
CA SER A 386 -3.87 -7.50 -11.41
C SER A 386 -3.34 -7.38 -12.84
N ARG A 387 -3.08 -8.52 -13.50
CA ARG A 387 -2.65 -8.52 -14.91
C ARG A 387 -3.67 -7.80 -15.81
N ALA A 388 -4.96 -8.05 -15.63
CA ALA A 388 -6.01 -7.38 -16.40
C ALA A 388 -5.97 -5.85 -16.26
N LYS A 389 -5.69 -5.34 -15.05
CA LYS A 389 -5.54 -3.88 -14.85
C LYS A 389 -4.28 -3.32 -15.46
N VAL A 390 -3.16 -4.04 -15.36
CA VAL A 390 -1.92 -3.65 -16.04
C VAL A 390 -2.17 -3.60 -17.54
N ALA A 391 -2.80 -4.63 -18.11
CA ALA A 391 -3.13 -4.70 -19.53
C ALA A 391 -4.08 -3.57 -19.96
N HIS A 392 -5.04 -3.21 -19.09
CA HIS A 392 -5.92 -2.07 -19.33
C HIS A 392 -5.16 -0.74 -19.41
N VAL A 393 -4.17 -0.51 -18.54
CA VAL A 393 -3.40 0.75 -18.49
C VAL A 393 -2.31 0.81 -19.55
N TRP A 394 -1.56 -0.27 -19.73
CA TRP A 394 -0.31 -0.30 -20.51
C TRP A 394 -0.33 -1.28 -21.69
N GLY A 395 -1.47 -1.92 -21.97
CA GLY A 395 -1.57 -3.00 -22.97
C GLY A 395 -1.01 -4.34 -22.48
N GLU A 396 -1.31 -5.41 -23.21
CA GLU A 396 -0.79 -6.75 -22.93
C GLU A 396 0.76 -6.75 -22.90
N SER A 397 1.34 -7.50 -21.97
CA SER A 397 2.79 -7.70 -21.97
C SER A 397 3.12 -8.79 -22.99
N SER A 398 4.05 -8.52 -23.89
CA SER A 398 4.72 -9.57 -24.68
C SER A 398 5.40 -10.62 -23.81
N GLY A 399 5.66 -10.30 -22.53
CA GLY A 399 6.29 -11.19 -21.56
C GLY A 399 5.56 -12.50 -21.24
N GLU A 400 4.31 -12.72 -21.68
CA GLU A 400 3.72 -14.06 -21.58
C GLU A 400 4.50 -15.09 -22.41
N GLU A 401 5.12 -14.69 -23.52
CA GLU A 401 6.02 -15.56 -24.27
C GLU A 401 7.28 -15.91 -23.47
N VAL A 402 7.84 -14.95 -22.71
CA VAL A 402 9.03 -15.17 -21.88
C VAL A 402 8.73 -16.13 -20.73
N LEU A 403 7.58 -15.99 -20.07
CA LEU A 403 7.16 -16.94 -19.02
C LEU A 403 6.95 -18.36 -19.56
N ARG A 404 6.55 -18.51 -20.83
CA ARG A 404 6.44 -19.81 -21.50
C ARG A 404 7.80 -20.33 -22.00
N ALA A 405 8.72 -19.43 -22.33
CA ALA A 405 10.03 -19.77 -22.89
C ALA A 405 11.08 -20.15 -21.84
N VAL A 406 10.90 -19.77 -20.57
CA VAL A 406 11.69 -20.33 -19.47
C VAL A 406 11.27 -21.79 -19.31
N GLN A 407 11.95 -22.68 -20.04
CA GLN A 407 11.90 -24.12 -19.82
C GLN A 407 12.08 -24.36 -18.31
N PRO A 408 11.31 -25.27 -17.69
CA PRO A 408 11.49 -25.59 -16.29
C PRO A 408 12.98 -25.84 -16.09
N TYR A 409 13.60 -25.04 -15.22
CA TYR A 409 15.01 -25.21 -14.91
C TYR A 409 15.17 -26.68 -14.52
N ASP A 410 15.97 -27.43 -15.27
CA ASP A 410 16.25 -28.84 -15.03
C ASP A 410 17.08 -28.90 -13.73
N CYS A 411 16.41 -28.68 -12.61
CA CYS A 411 16.92 -28.91 -11.26
C CYS A 411 17.01 -30.42 -11.04
N GLN A 412 17.70 -31.14 -11.93
CA GLN A 412 18.02 -32.55 -11.77
C GLN A 412 19.02 -32.79 -10.62
N GLY A 413 19.50 -31.72 -9.98
CA GLY A 413 20.08 -31.78 -8.63
C GLY A 413 18.99 -31.93 -7.56
N GLU A 414 18.49 -33.15 -7.38
CA GLU A 414 17.81 -33.66 -6.17
C GLU A 414 16.93 -32.69 -5.36
N PHE A 415 16.03 -31.94 -6.00
CA PHE A 415 14.81 -31.50 -5.31
C PHE A 415 13.77 -32.63 -5.39
N SER A 416 14.08 -33.76 -4.76
CA SER A 416 13.01 -34.70 -4.40
C SER A 416 12.26 -34.01 -3.26
N PRO A 417 10.97 -33.67 -3.40
CA PRO A 417 10.15 -33.23 -2.28
C PRO A 417 9.98 -34.43 -1.35
N LYS A 418 10.98 -34.67 -0.48
CA LYS A 418 10.93 -35.70 0.53
C LYS A 418 9.90 -35.27 1.57
N GLY A 419 8.70 -35.83 1.47
CA GLY A 419 7.76 -35.92 2.59
C GLY A 419 6.81 -34.75 2.75
N PHE A 420 5.81 -34.66 1.89
CA PHE A 420 4.48 -34.16 2.25
C PHE A 420 3.45 -35.13 1.65
N MET A 421 3.21 -36.22 2.37
CA MET A 421 1.95 -36.97 2.33
C MET A 421 1.20 -36.67 3.61
#